data_AF-A0A2T6KG49-F1
#
_entry.id   AF-A0A2T6KG49-F1
#
_cell.length_a   1.000
_cell.length_b   1.000
_cell.length_c   1.000
_cell.angle_alpha   90.00
_cell.angle_beta   90.00
_cell.angle_gamma   90.00
#
_symmetry.space_group_name_H-M   'P 1'
#
loop_
_entity.id
_entity.type
_entity.pdbx_description
1 polymer ?
#
loop_
_entity_poly.entity_id
_entity_poly.type
_entity_poly.pdbx_seq_one_letter_code
_entity_poly.pdbx_strand_id
1 'polypeptide(L)'
;MIRRITGQMPGQYLSTLVTTPLGADVWVGVPASELPRVAPSVAMPGMEVVAKAEREKNVGEGIYGPYRTITLGAAMPECLVTEDGGFNGALRASCRPV
;
A
#
# COMPACT_ATOMS: atom_id res chain seq x y z
N MET A 1 5.48 4.45 18.51
CA MET A 1 4.97 4.18 19.87
C MET A 1 5.14 2.72 20.28
N ILE A 2 4.58 1.74 19.54
CA ILE A 2 4.65 0.29 19.87
C ILE A 2 6.05 -0.17 20.32
N ARG A 3 7.09 0.01 19.47
CA ARG A 3 8.46 -0.41 19.81
C ARG A 3 9.03 0.25 21.06
N ARG A 4 8.68 1.51 21.32
CA ARG A 4 9.20 2.24 22.50
C ARG A 4 8.58 1.74 23.81
N ILE A 5 7.33 1.29 23.77
CA ILE A 5 6.59 0.81 24.94
C ILE A 5 6.85 -0.68 25.19
N THR A 6 6.90 -1.47 24.12
CA THR A 6 6.87 -2.95 24.20
C THR A 6 8.21 -3.61 23.88
N GLY A 7 9.16 -2.87 23.31
CA GLY A 7 10.40 -3.42 22.75
C GLY A 7 10.23 -4.17 21.42
N GLN A 8 9.01 -4.45 20.98
CA GLN A 8 8.73 -5.25 19.78
C GLN A 8 8.58 -4.40 18.51
N MET A 9 8.92 -4.98 17.36
CA MET A 9 8.57 -4.38 16.08
C MET A 9 7.04 -4.44 15.86
N PRO A 10 6.42 -3.45 15.19
CA PRO A 10 4.97 -3.43 14.97
C PRO A 10 4.40 -4.72 14.37
N GLY A 11 5.10 -5.32 13.40
CA GLY A 11 4.68 -6.60 12.81
C GLY A 11 4.73 -7.79 13.79
N GLN A 12 5.72 -7.82 14.68
CA GLN A 12 5.80 -8.84 15.74
C GLN A 12 4.67 -8.68 16.75
N TYR A 13 4.40 -7.44 17.16
CA TYR A 13 3.31 -7.11 18.08
C TYR A 13 1.93 -7.48 17.49
N LEU A 14 1.69 -7.13 16.23
CA LEU A 14 0.47 -7.50 15.48
C LEU A 14 0.30 -9.02 15.38
N SER A 15 1.38 -9.72 15.02
CA SER A 15 1.36 -11.17 14.90
C SER A 15 1.00 -11.86 16.21
N THR A 16 1.62 -11.40 17.30
CA THR A 16 1.45 -12.01 18.63
C THR A 16 0.04 -11.82 19.18
N LEU A 17 -0.52 -10.61 19.03
CA LEU A 17 -1.78 -10.26 19.69
C LEU A 17 -3.02 -10.48 18.83
N VAL A 18 -2.89 -10.54 17.50
CA VAL A 18 -4.04 -10.51 16.59
C VAL A 18 -3.98 -11.63 15.58
N THR A 19 -2.97 -11.65 14.70
CA THR A 19 -3.06 -12.49 13.49
C THR A 19 -2.77 -13.95 13.76
N THR A 20 -1.82 -14.27 14.66
CA THR A 20 -1.59 -15.67 15.07
C THR A 20 -2.77 -16.25 15.85
N PRO A 21 -3.33 -15.58 16.88
CA PRO A 21 -4.52 -16.09 17.59
C PRO A 21 -5.75 -16.30 16.70
N LEU A 22 -5.92 -15.46 15.67
CA LEU A 22 -7.06 -15.52 14.75
C LEU A 22 -6.80 -16.38 13.51
N GLY A 23 -5.57 -16.88 13.31
CA GLY A 23 -5.18 -17.58 12.08
C GLY A 23 -5.34 -16.71 10.82
N ALA A 24 -5.11 -15.41 10.92
CA ALA A 24 -5.34 -14.46 9.84
C ALA A 24 -4.07 -14.23 8.99
N ASP A 25 -4.24 -14.28 7.67
CA ASP A 25 -3.19 -13.98 6.67
C ASP A 25 -3.02 -12.45 6.50
N VAL A 26 -2.51 -11.79 7.55
CA VAL A 26 -2.27 -10.34 7.60
C VAL A 26 -0.88 -10.06 8.17
N TRP A 27 -0.11 -9.20 7.50
CA TRP A 27 1.28 -8.89 7.87
C TRP A 27 1.59 -7.40 7.82
N VAL A 28 2.46 -6.97 8.74
CA VAL A 28 3.22 -5.72 8.64
C VAL A 28 4.69 -6.09 8.56
N GLY A 29 5.24 -6.03 7.35
CA GLY A 29 6.50 -6.71 7.00
C GLY A 29 6.24 -8.17 6.67
N VAL A 30 6.02 -8.46 5.38
CA VAL A 30 5.71 -9.81 4.89
C VAL A 30 6.94 -10.73 5.06
N PRO A 31 6.80 -11.93 5.66
CA PRO A 31 7.89 -12.89 5.74
C PRO A 31 8.36 -13.32 4.36
N ALA A 32 9.66 -13.62 4.23
CA ALA A 32 10.23 -14.04 2.95
C ALA A 32 9.55 -15.29 2.35
N SER A 33 9.07 -16.20 3.20
CA SER A 33 8.31 -17.40 2.78
C SER A 33 6.97 -17.06 2.13
N GLU A 34 6.37 -15.94 2.49
CA GLU A 34 5.05 -15.53 2.00
C GLU A 34 5.13 -14.60 0.78
N LEU A 35 6.31 -14.03 0.48
CA LEU A 35 6.49 -13.14 -0.68
C LEU A 35 5.97 -13.71 -2.00
N PRO A 36 6.16 -15.01 -2.34
CA PRO A 36 5.61 -15.58 -3.58
C PRO A 36 4.08 -15.59 -3.66
N ARG A 37 3.37 -15.40 -2.54
CA ARG A 37 1.90 -15.34 -2.49
C ARG A 37 1.37 -13.91 -2.67
N VAL A 38 2.23 -12.90 -2.63
CA VAL A 38 1.82 -11.50 -2.75
C VAL A 38 1.55 -11.21 -4.22
N ALA A 39 0.30 -10.85 -4.53
CA ALA A 39 -0.07 -10.41 -5.87
C ALA A 39 0.59 -9.04 -6.19
N PRO A 40 1.12 -8.85 -7.42
CA PRO A 40 1.59 -7.55 -7.86
C PRO A 40 0.47 -6.52 -7.84
N SER A 41 0.79 -5.30 -7.42
CA SER A 41 -0.13 -4.16 -7.52
C SER A 41 -0.03 -3.56 -8.92
N VAL A 42 -1.12 -3.60 -9.69
CA VAL A 42 -1.16 -3.11 -11.08
C VAL A 42 -2.34 -2.17 -11.29
N ALA A 43 -2.13 -1.12 -12.09
CA ALA A 43 -3.19 -0.25 -12.54
C ALA A 43 -3.85 -0.86 -13.79
N MET A 44 -5.18 -0.88 -13.82
CA MET A 44 -5.91 -1.25 -15.02
C MET A 44 -5.77 -0.15 -16.10
N PRO A 45 -5.73 -0.48 -17.40
CA PRO A 45 -5.78 0.53 -18.45
C PRO A 45 -6.94 1.51 -18.27
N GLY A 46 -6.72 2.81 -18.47
CA GLY A 46 -7.74 3.85 -18.31
C GLY A 46 -7.84 4.43 -16.89
N MET A 47 -7.11 3.87 -15.91
CA MET A 47 -7.10 4.38 -14.53
C MET A 47 -6.45 5.76 -14.39
N GLU A 48 -5.67 6.22 -15.36
CA GLU A 48 -5.09 7.56 -15.40
C GLU A 48 -6.16 8.66 -15.42
N VAL A 49 -7.29 8.42 -16.09
CA VAL A 49 -8.42 9.37 -16.14
C VAL A 49 -9.09 9.47 -14.77
N VAL A 50 -9.29 8.32 -14.12
CA VAL A 50 -9.85 8.24 -12.77
C VAL A 50 -8.90 8.89 -11.77
N ALA A 51 -7.60 8.59 -11.83
CA ALA A 51 -6.58 9.18 -10.98
C ALA A 51 -6.52 10.70 -11.11
N LYS A 52 -6.60 11.24 -12.33
CA LYS A 52 -6.67 12.68 -12.56
C LYS A 52 -7.90 13.30 -11.90
N ALA A 53 -9.09 12.74 -12.17
CA ALA A 53 -10.34 13.23 -11.59
C ALA A 53 -10.32 13.19 -10.05
N GLU A 54 -9.74 12.15 -9.45
CA GLU A 54 -9.60 12.04 -8.00
C GLU A 54 -8.63 13.04 -7.38
N ARG A 55 -7.57 13.44 -8.09
CA ARG A 55 -6.64 14.49 -7.62
C ARG A 55 -7.28 15.86 -7.60
N GLU A 56 -8.20 16.12 -8.53
CA GLU A 56 -8.90 17.39 -8.66
C GLU A 56 -10.02 17.55 -7.61
N LYS A 57 -10.41 16.47 -6.93
CA LYS A 57 -11.39 16.53 -5.83
C LYS A 57 -10.81 17.22 -4.60
N ASN A 58 -11.62 18.09 -4.00
CA ASN A 58 -11.32 18.67 -2.70
C ASN A 58 -11.51 17.66 -1.56
N VAL A 59 -10.75 17.82 -0.48
CA VAL A 59 -10.87 16.96 0.72
C VAL A 59 -12.28 17.07 1.29
N GLY A 60 -13.07 16.00 1.15
CA GLY A 60 -14.46 15.92 1.64
C GLY A 60 -15.46 15.35 0.62
N GLU A 61 -15.13 15.31 -0.66
CA GLU A 61 -15.96 14.64 -1.67
C GLU A 61 -15.76 13.12 -1.68
N GLY A 62 -16.78 12.42 -2.17
CA GLY A 62 -16.91 10.95 -2.16
C GLY A 62 -15.61 10.23 -2.47
N ILE A 63 -15.14 9.48 -1.47
CA ILE A 63 -13.85 8.76 -1.48
C ILE A 63 -13.90 7.67 -2.55
N TYR A 64 -13.12 7.81 -3.62
CA TYR A 64 -12.85 6.66 -4.47
C TYR A 64 -11.78 5.79 -3.80
N GLY A 65 -12.27 4.79 -3.05
CA GLY A 65 -11.46 3.86 -2.28
C GLY A 65 -10.28 3.28 -3.06
N PRO A 66 -10.47 2.74 -4.28
CA PRO A 66 -9.38 2.12 -5.04
C PRO A 66 -8.19 3.05 -5.29
N TYR A 67 -8.43 4.30 -5.72
CA TYR A 67 -7.34 5.27 -5.92
C TYR A 67 -6.58 5.56 -4.63
N ARG A 68 -7.28 5.76 -3.51
CA ARG A 68 -6.65 6.03 -2.21
C ARG A 68 -5.87 4.81 -1.71
N THR A 69 -6.36 3.59 -1.94
CA THR A 69 -5.68 2.36 -1.52
C THR A 69 -4.35 2.18 -2.24
N ILE A 70 -4.32 2.38 -3.56
CA ILE A 70 -3.09 2.18 -4.37
C ILE A 70 -2.08 3.33 -4.24
N THR A 71 -2.46 4.46 -3.63
CA THR A 71 -1.62 5.66 -3.43
C THR A 71 -1.28 5.94 -1.97
N LEU A 72 -1.57 5.01 -1.04
CA LEU A 72 -1.41 5.23 0.41
C LEU A 72 -2.12 6.51 0.89
N GLY A 73 -3.36 6.72 0.44
CA GLY A 73 -4.14 7.91 0.74
C GLY A 73 -3.59 9.16 0.04
N ALA A 74 -3.22 9.05 -1.22
CA ALA A 74 -2.55 10.09 -2.01
C ALA A 74 -1.18 10.53 -1.46
N ALA A 75 -0.56 9.76 -0.55
CA ALA A 75 0.79 10.03 -0.06
C ALA A 75 1.86 9.70 -1.12
N MET A 76 1.53 8.83 -2.07
CA MET A 76 2.40 8.40 -3.16
C MET A 76 1.69 8.61 -4.50
N PRO A 77 2.40 8.97 -5.58
CA PRO A 77 1.79 9.17 -6.88
C PRO A 77 1.39 7.83 -7.52
N GLU A 78 0.34 7.85 -8.35
CA GLU A 78 -0.22 6.68 -9.04
C GLU A 78 0.76 6.03 -10.02
N CYS A 79 1.74 6.78 -10.53
CA CYS A 79 2.80 6.27 -11.41
C CYS A 79 3.70 5.21 -10.75
N LEU A 80 3.55 4.96 -9.44
CA LEU A 80 4.25 3.88 -8.73
C LEU A 80 3.50 2.54 -8.77
N VAL A 81 2.30 2.51 -9.35
CA VAL A 81 1.48 1.31 -9.52
C VAL A 81 1.76 0.72 -10.90
N THR A 82 2.83 -0.06 -11.00
CA THR A 82 3.34 -0.64 -12.25
C THR A 82 3.40 -2.16 -12.16
N GLU A 83 3.40 -2.86 -13.29
CA GLU A 83 3.60 -4.32 -13.32
C GLU A 83 4.96 -4.70 -12.73
N ASP A 84 6.02 -4.12 -13.28
CA ASP A 84 7.40 -4.25 -12.79
C ASP A 84 7.90 -2.92 -12.20
N GLY A 85 8.62 -2.96 -11.09
CA GLY A 85 9.13 -1.76 -10.43
C GLY A 85 8.13 -1.10 -9.49
N GLY A 86 8.29 0.19 -9.20
CA GLY A 86 7.36 0.90 -8.32
C GLY A 86 7.20 0.19 -6.96
N PHE A 87 5.94 0.04 -6.51
CA PHE A 87 5.59 -0.73 -5.32
C PHE A 87 6.02 -2.19 -5.37
N ASN A 88 6.13 -2.79 -6.57
CA ASN A 88 6.52 -4.19 -6.76
C ASN A 88 8.06 -4.40 -6.79
N GLY A 89 8.87 -3.33 -6.80
CA GLY A 89 10.33 -3.41 -7.03
C GLY A 89 11.24 -2.67 -6.03
N ALA A 90 10.78 -2.41 -4.80
CA ALA A 90 11.51 -1.70 -3.72
C ALA A 90 11.77 -0.18 -3.92
N LEU A 91 11.01 0.45 -4.84
CA LEU A 91 10.88 1.89 -5.11
C LEU A 91 12.16 2.73 -5.23
N ARG A 92 12.60 3.02 -6.47
CA ARG A 92 13.21 4.32 -6.83
C ARG A 92 12.80 4.79 -8.24
N ALA A 93 12.08 5.91 -8.30
CA ALA A 93 11.88 6.73 -9.50
C ALA A 93 11.53 8.18 -9.12
N SER A 94 12.03 9.15 -9.90
CA SER A 94 11.55 10.53 -9.92
C SER A 94 10.20 10.56 -10.64
N CYS A 95 9.14 10.20 -9.91
CA CYS A 95 7.78 10.41 -10.40
C CYS A 95 7.56 11.92 -10.50
N ARG A 96 7.59 12.46 -11.71
CA ARG A 96 7.15 13.82 -11.99
C ARG A 96 5.68 13.73 -12.34
N PRO A 97 4.76 14.21 -11.49
CA PRO A 97 3.35 14.27 -11.87
C PRO A 97 3.24 15.12 -13.15
N VAL A 98 2.54 14.59 -14.14
CA VAL A 98 2.13 15.34 -15.34
C VAL A 98 0.89 16.15 -14.99
#